data_AF-A0A7Z9WJY0-F1
#
_entry.id   AF-A0A7Z9WJY0-F1
#
_cell.length_a   1.000
_cell.length_b   1.000
_cell.length_c   1.000
_cell.angle_alpha   90.00
_cell.angle_beta   90.00
_cell.angle_gamma   90.00
#
_symmetry.space_group_name_H-M   'P 1'
#
loop_
_entity.id
_entity.type
_entity.pdbx_description
1 polymer ?
#
loop_
_entity_poly.entity_id
_entity_poly.type
_entity_poly.pdbx_seq_one_letter_code
_entity_poly.pdbx_strand_id
1 'polypeptide(L)'
;MDTITLKVPMPKETFLTLGLSEREAVEAMKKSFIIELYRKERISSGKAAELLGIRKLDFIRLLAEEGIPYFDYTDEELEEEFRTVREWKKQRASPK
;
A
#
# COMPACT_ATOMS: atom_id res chain seq x y z
N MET A 1 4.97 18.44 9.11
CA MET A 1 3.71 17.70 9.31
C MET A 1 3.33 17.87 10.76
N ASP A 2 2.17 18.46 11.01
CA ASP A 2 1.64 18.54 12.37
C ASP A 2 1.13 17.15 12.80
N THR A 3 1.37 16.80 14.07
CA THR A 3 1.02 15.48 14.60
C THR A 3 -0.13 15.58 15.58
N ILE A 4 -1.06 14.63 15.50
CA ILE A 4 -2.10 14.40 16.50
C ILE A 4 -1.79 13.12 17.29
N THR A 5 -2.14 13.09 18.57
CA THR A 5 -2.00 11.90 19.41
C THR A 5 -3.38 11.29 19.66
N LEU A 6 -3.52 10.00 19.34
CA LEU A 6 -4.73 9.22 19.61
C LEU A 6 -4.51 8.37 20.86
N LYS A 7 -5.46 8.41 21.80
CA LYS A 7 -5.46 7.54 22.99
C LYS A 7 -6.47 6.42 22.79
N VAL A 8 -6.00 5.20 22.64
CA VAL A 8 -6.84 4.01 22.42
C VAL A 8 -6.69 3.09 23.63
N PRO A 9 -7.75 2.90 24.46
CA PRO A 9 -7.70 1.95 25.56
C PRO A 9 -7.63 0.53 25.01
N MET A 10 -6.64 -0.24 25.45
CA MET A 10 -6.38 -1.61 25.00
C MET A 10 -6.12 -2.52 26.20
N PRO A 11 -6.53 -3.80 26.17
CA PRO A 11 -6.18 -4.75 27.21
C PRO A 11 -4.65 -4.93 27.31
N LYS A 12 -4.09 -4.83 28.51
CA LYS A 12 -2.64 -5.00 28.73
C LYS A 12 -2.13 -6.37 28.30
N GLU A 13 -2.98 -7.39 28.45
CA GLU A 13 -2.70 -8.77 28.07
C GLU A 13 -2.36 -8.89 26.58
N THR A 14 -2.96 -8.08 25.69
CA THR A 14 -2.70 -8.13 24.25
C THR A 14 -1.22 -7.90 23.94
N PHE A 15 -0.56 -6.99 24.65
CA PHE A 15 0.85 -6.67 24.43
C PHE A 15 1.78 -7.65 25.16
N LEU A 16 1.41 -8.08 26.36
CA LEU A 16 2.18 -9.04 27.15
C LEU A 16 2.24 -10.43 26.48
N THR A 17 1.13 -10.88 25.90
CA THR A 17 1.04 -12.20 25.25
C THR A 17 1.83 -12.25 23.94
N LEU A 18 1.90 -11.11 23.24
CA LEU A 18 2.62 -10.99 21.96
C LEU A 18 4.10 -10.62 22.13
N GLY A 19 4.54 -10.28 23.35
CA GLY A 19 5.91 -9.82 23.61
C GLY A 19 6.26 -8.51 22.90
N LEU A 20 5.25 -7.73 22.48
CA LEU A 20 5.45 -6.49 21.73
C LEU A 20 5.79 -5.34 22.68
N SER A 21 6.84 -4.60 22.35
CA SER A 21 7.09 -3.30 22.97
C SER A 21 6.01 -2.29 22.57
N GLU A 22 5.80 -1.26 23.39
CA GLU A 22 4.87 -0.17 23.09
C GLU A 22 5.21 0.50 21.74
N ARG A 23 6.50 0.63 21.43
CA ARG A 23 6.95 1.19 20.16
C ARG A 23 6.55 0.33 18.97
N GLU A 24 6.80 -0.97 19.03
CA GLU A 24 6.42 -1.91 17.95
C GLU A 24 4.91 -1.94 17.74
N ALA A 25 4.13 -1.89 18.83
CA ALA A 25 2.69 -1.79 18.77
C ALA A 25 2.22 -0.51 18.05
N VAL A 26 2.79 0.64 18.39
CA VAL A 26 2.45 1.92 17.75
C VAL A 26 2.83 1.92 16.27
N GLU A 27 4.00 1.40 15.92
CA GLU A 27 4.45 1.29 14.53
C GLU A 27 3.53 0.34 13.73
N ALA A 28 3.16 -0.81 14.30
CA ALA A 28 2.22 -1.76 13.69
C ALA A 28 0.83 -1.15 13.50
N MET A 29 0.28 -0.48 14.52
CA MET A 29 -1.01 0.20 14.43
C MET A 29 -1.01 1.30 13.37
N LYS A 30 0.05 2.12 13.31
CA LYS A 30 0.20 3.14 12.27
C LYS A 30 0.23 2.51 10.88
N LYS A 31 1.02 1.44 10.71
CA LYS A 31 1.12 0.69 9.44
C LYS A 31 -0.26 0.20 9.00
N SER A 32 -0.95 -0.54 9.86
CA SER A 32 -2.27 -1.10 9.57
C SER A 32 -3.32 -0.04 9.26
N PHE A 33 -3.31 1.09 9.99
CA PHE A 33 -4.24 2.19 9.72
C PHE A 33 -4.03 2.80 8.33
N ILE A 34 -2.78 3.03 7.93
CA ILE A 34 -2.46 3.58 6.60
C ILE A 34 -2.82 2.59 5.48
N ILE A 35 -2.52 1.30 5.66
CA ILE A 35 -2.90 0.26 4.71
C ILE A 35 -4.43 0.22 4.54
N GLU A 36 -5.17 0.28 5.63
CA GLU A 36 -6.64 0.26 5.59
C GLU A 36 -7.23 1.48 4.87
N LEU A 37 -6.64 2.67 5.04
CA LEU A 37 -7.03 3.86 4.28
C LEU A 37 -6.77 3.69 2.79
N TYR A 38 -5.66 3.05 2.41
CA TYR A 38 -5.38 2.73 1.00
C TYR A 38 -6.38 1.70 0.44
N ARG A 39 -6.64 0.61 1.16
CA ARG A 39 -7.62 -0.42 0.76
C ARG A 39 -9.03 0.13 0.55
N LYS A 40 -9.40 1.15 1.32
CA LYS A 40 -10.67 1.88 1.18
C LYS A 40 -10.63 3.01 0.17
N GLU A 41 -9.58 3.09 -0.65
CA GLU A 41 -9.34 4.11 -1.67
C GLU A 41 -9.38 5.56 -1.13
N ARG A 42 -9.18 5.74 0.18
CA ARG A 42 -9.21 7.07 0.82
C ARG A 42 -7.91 7.84 0.60
N ILE A 43 -6.82 7.13 0.35
CA ILE A 43 -5.51 7.68 0.03
C ILE A 43 -4.88 6.89 -1.11
N SER A 44 -4.07 7.56 -1.93
CA SER A 44 -3.30 6.90 -2.99
C SER A 44 -2.11 6.13 -2.41
N SER A 45 -1.55 5.20 -3.19
CA SER A 45 -0.33 4.49 -2.82
C SER A 45 0.88 5.41 -2.60
N GLY A 46 0.97 6.52 -3.34
CA GLY A 46 1.99 7.54 -3.11
C GLY A 46 1.81 8.23 -1.76
N LYS A 47 0.57 8.57 -1.38
CA LYS A 47 0.27 9.19 -0.10
C LYS A 47 0.49 8.23 1.08
N ALA A 48 0.14 6.97 0.91
CA ALA A 48 0.39 5.93 1.90
C ALA A 48 1.90 5.75 2.15
N ALA A 49 2.70 5.67 1.08
CA ALA A 49 4.17 5.60 1.18
C ALA A 49 4.77 6.83 1.88
N GLU A 50 4.30 8.04 1.55
CA GLU A 50 4.68 9.30 2.22
C GLU A 50 4.40 9.25 3.73
N LEU A 51 3.20 8.82 4.14
CA LEU A 51 2.79 8.76 5.56
C LEU A 51 3.56 7.71 6.37
N LEU A 52 4.02 6.64 5.71
CA LEU A 52 4.88 5.62 6.30
C LEU A 52 6.37 5.98 6.24
N GLY A 53 6.74 7.03 5.51
CA GLY A 53 8.14 7.45 5.36
C GLY A 53 8.98 6.48 4.52
N ILE A 54 8.35 5.74 3.61
CA ILE A 54 9.00 4.75 2.75
C ILE A 54 8.87 5.14 1.28
N ARG A 55 9.68 4.54 0.40
CA ARG A 55 9.54 4.79 -1.04
C ARG A 55 8.28 4.11 -1.56
N LYS A 56 7.68 4.66 -2.61
CA LYS A 56 6.48 4.07 -3.25
C LYS A 56 6.67 2.60 -3.61
N LEU A 57 7.85 2.22 -4.11
CA LEU A 57 8.15 0.81 -4.45
C LEU A 57 8.18 -0.09 -3.21
N ASP A 58 8.65 0.42 -2.07
CA ASP A 58 8.66 -0.33 -0.81
C ASP A 58 7.24 -0.50 -0.27
N PHE A 59 6.36 0.50 -0.48
CA PHE A 59 4.93 0.35 -0.18
C PHE A 59 4.25 -0.71 -1.06
N ILE A 60 4.58 -0.78 -2.36
CA ILE A 60 4.06 -1.84 -3.25
C ILE A 60 4.51 -3.23 -2.76
N ARG A 61 5.76 -3.37 -2.34
CA ARG A 61 6.29 -4.62 -1.76
C ARG A 61 5.56 -4.97 -0.46
N LEU A 62 5.34 -3.98 0.41
CA LEU A 62 4.57 -4.15 1.65
C LEU A 62 3.16 -4.67 1.37
N LEU A 63 2.46 -4.14 0.36
CA LEU A 63 1.14 -4.64 -0.02
C LEU A 63 1.18 -6.11 -0.46
N ALA A 64 2.19 -6.49 -1.26
CA ALA A 64 2.37 -7.87 -1.69
C ALA A 64 2.64 -8.83 -0.51
N GLU A 65 3.46 -8.41 0.47
CA GLU A 65 3.74 -9.17 1.69
C GLU A 65 2.48 -9.37 2.56
N GLU A 66 1.59 -8.39 2.58
CA GLU A 66 0.30 -8.42 3.30
C GLU A 66 -0.83 -9.07 2.47
N GLY A 67 -0.53 -9.58 1.26
CA GLY A 67 -1.50 -10.21 0.37
C GLY A 67 -2.55 -9.26 -0.21
N ILE A 68 -2.23 -7.97 -0.29
CA ILE A 68 -3.12 -6.92 -0.81
C ILE A 68 -2.74 -6.63 -2.27
N PRO A 69 -3.68 -6.81 -3.22
CA PRO A 69 -3.41 -6.51 -4.61
C PRO A 69 -3.17 -5.00 -4.78
N TYR A 70 -2.04 -4.65 -5.41
CA TYR A 70 -1.70 -3.27 -5.74
C TYR A 70 -2.40 -2.79 -7.02
N PHE A 71 -2.67 -3.72 -7.94
CA PHE A 71 -3.48 -3.52 -9.13
C PHE A 71 -4.71 -4.41 -8.99
N ASP A 72 -5.88 -3.80 -9.05
CA ASP A 72 -7.16 -4.51 -9.20
C ASP A 72 -7.56 -4.43 -10.67
N TYR A 73 -6.69 -4.95 -11.55
CA TYR A 73 -7.07 -5.13 -12.96
C TYR A 73 -7.84 -6.43 -13.06
N THR A 74 -9.02 -6.39 -13.67
CA THR A 74 -9.61 -7.62 -14.18
C THR A 74 -8.71 -8.20 -15.28
N ASP A 75 -8.80 -9.50 -15.53
CA ASP A 75 -8.06 -10.13 -16.64
C ASP A 75 -8.37 -9.44 -17.98
N GLU A 76 -9.59 -8.91 -18.15
CA GLU A 76 -9.96 -8.11 -19.32
C GLU A 76 -9.22 -6.77 -19.40
N GLU A 77 -9.17 -6.01 -18.31
CA GLU A 77 -8.47 -4.71 -18.26
C GLU A 77 -6.96 -4.87 -18.49
N LEU A 78 -6.37 -5.95 -17.98
CA LEU A 78 -4.96 -6.26 -18.18
C LEU A 78 -4.67 -6.62 -19.66
N GLU A 79 -5.55 -7.38 -20.32
CA GLU A 79 -5.41 -7.74 -21.73
C GLU A 79 -5.55 -6.52 -22.65
N GLU A 80 -6.40 -5.55 -22.30
CA GLU A 80 -6.55 -4.26 -22.99
C GLU A 80 -5.29 -3.38 -22.87
N GLU A 81 -4.70 -3.29 -21.67
CA GLU A 81 -3.42 -2.60 -21.47
C GLU A 81 -2.29 -3.24 -22.29
N PHE A 82 -2.19 -4.58 -22.29
CA PHE A 82 -1.23 -5.28 -23.15
C PHE A 82 -1.50 -5.06 -24.64
N ARG A 83 -2.77 -4.97 -25.06
CA ARG A 83 -3.13 -4.66 -26.46
C ARG A 83 -2.63 -3.27 -26.84
N THR A 84 -2.85 -2.28 -26.00
CA THR A 84 -2.39 -0.90 -26.20
C THR A 84 -0.87 -0.83 -26.34
N VAL A 85 -0.12 -1.50 -25.46
CA VAL A 85 1.36 -1.56 -25.55
C VAL A 85 1.84 -2.27 -26.83
N ARG A 86 1.17 -3.36 -27.24
CA ARG A 86 1.49 -4.08 -28.48
C ARG A 86 1.25 -3.21 -29.72
N GLU A 87 0.18 -2.42 -29.74
CA GLU A 87 -0.10 -1.48 -30.82
C GLU A 87 0.91 -0.34 -30.88
N TRP A 88 1.31 0.22 -29.74
CA TRP A 88 2.35 1.25 -29.67
C TRP A 88 3.70 0.75 -30.20
N LYS A 89 4.05 -0.51 -29.93
CA LYS A 89 5.26 -1.13 -30.50
C LYS A 89 5.18 -1.29 -32.02
N LYS A 90 4.01 -1.66 -32.57
CA LYS A 90 3.80 -1.78 -34.02
C LYS A 90 3.89 -0.42 -34.72
N GLN A 91 3.36 0.64 -34.10
CA GLN A 91 3.42 1.99 -34.65
C GLN A 91 4.85 2.57 -34.64
N ARG A 92 5.68 2.25 -33.63
CA ARG A 92 7.11 2.64 -33.60
C ARG A 92 8.01 1.83 -34.52
N ALA A 93 7.59 0.64 -34.95
CA ALA A 93 8.32 -0.21 -35.90
C ALA A 93 8.09 0.17 -37.38
N SER A 94 7.23 1.16 -37.65
CA SER A 94 7.12 1.80 -38.96
C SER A 94 7.73 3.21 -38.91
N PRO A 95 9.06 3.37 -38.97
CA PRO A 95 9.64 4.66 -39.23
C PRO A 95 9.33 5.03 -40.69
N LYS A 96 8.79 6.24 -40.88
CA LYS A 96 8.78 6.90 -42.19
C LYS A 96 10.09 7.65 -42.38
#